data_AF-A0A2M8P9D2-F1
#
_entry.id   AF-A0A2M8P9D2-F1
#
_cell.length_a   1.000
_cell.length_b   1.000
_cell.length_c   1.000
_cell.angle_alpha   90.00
_cell.angle_beta   90.00
_cell.angle_gamma   90.00
#
_symmetry.space_group_name_H-M   'P 1'
#
loop_
_entity.id
_entity.type
_entity.pdbx_description
1 polymer ?
#
loop_
_entity_poly.entity_id
_entity_poly.type
_entity_poly.pdbx_seq_one_letter_code
_entity_poly.pdbx_strand_id
1 'polypeptide(L)'
;MLSPLDYLFGLFSLDIGIDLGTAYTLVYVRGKGIVINEPSFVAIDRKTREPIEVGARAKEMWSKNPKDILIVRPLRDGVISEYEITARMLDYLIRKAHEQTWVPVPRPRVVVGIPSGVTEVEKRAVIEATLDAGAREAHLIEEPVAAAIGANLPVLETRGSMVVDIGGGTTEVALFSLGGIVISRSIRVAGDEMDEDIVQYMRNKHNLLIGEPTAEKVKVDIGSAYPLPQERTMLVKGRNLTTGLPDSVEISSIEIREAI
;
A
#
# COMPACT_ATOMS: atom_id res chain seq x y z
N MET A 1 -18.16 28.09 2.81
CA MET A 1 -18.70 28.57 1.52
C MET A 1 -17.69 28.22 0.46
N LEU A 2 -18.03 27.33 -0.47
CA LEU A 2 -17.16 27.01 -1.61
C LEU A 2 -16.94 28.28 -2.43
N SER A 3 -15.70 28.55 -2.82
CA SER A 3 -15.39 29.70 -3.69
C SER A 3 -16.12 29.52 -5.02
N PRO A 4 -16.61 30.60 -5.67
CA PRO A 4 -17.17 30.53 -7.02
C PRO A 4 -16.22 29.85 -8.03
N LEU A 5 -14.90 29.95 -7.79
CA LEU A 5 -13.88 29.26 -8.56
C LEU A 5 -13.90 27.74 -8.33
N ASP A 6 -14.08 27.27 -7.09
CA ASP A 6 -14.14 25.83 -6.79
C ASP A 6 -15.39 25.17 -7.38
N TYR A 7 -16.50 25.91 -7.49
CA TYR A 7 -17.70 25.44 -8.19
C TYR A 7 -17.42 25.27 -9.70
N LEU A 8 -16.75 26.24 -10.32
CA LEU A 8 -16.42 26.19 -11.75
C LEU A 8 -15.41 25.07 -12.07
N PHE A 9 -14.36 24.92 -11.26
CA PHE A 9 -13.40 23.82 -11.38
C PHE A 9 -14.01 22.46 -11.03
N GLY A 10 -15.01 22.42 -10.14
CA GLY A 10 -15.73 21.22 -9.76
C GLY A 10 -16.57 20.59 -10.88
N LEU A 11 -17.00 21.38 -11.87
CA LEU A 11 -17.69 20.86 -13.06
C LEU A 11 -16.77 20.06 -14.01
N PHE A 12 -15.45 20.22 -13.88
CA PHE A 12 -14.47 19.63 -14.78
C PHE A 12 -13.46 18.71 -14.09
N SER A 13 -13.48 18.58 -12.75
CA SER A 13 -12.55 17.73 -12.03
C SER A 13 -13.16 16.38 -11.63
N LEU A 14 -12.30 15.37 -11.59
CA LEU A 14 -12.69 13.98 -11.39
C LEU A 14 -13.00 13.73 -9.90
N ASP A 15 -14.04 12.95 -9.61
CA ASP A 15 -14.20 12.33 -8.28
C ASP A 15 -13.23 11.14 -8.20
N ILE A 16 -12.38 11.12 -7.18
CA ILE A 16 -11.30 10.14 -7.02
C ILE A 16 -11.46 9.33 -5.73
N GLY A 17 -11.25 8.02 -5.81
CA GLY A 17 -10.95 7.16 -4.67
C GLY A 17 -9.46 6.79 -4.65
N ILE A 18 -8.82 6.87 -3.49
CA ILE A 18 -7.43 6.47 -3.29
C ILE A 18 -7.38 5.40 -2.21
N ASP A 19 -6.85 4.23 -2.56
CA ASP A 19 -6.40 3.24 -1.58
C ASP A 19 -4.92 3.53 -1.32
N LEU A 20 -4.63 4.06 -0.13
CA LEU A 20 -3.30 4.53 0.27
C LEU A 20 -2.58 3.43 1.06
N GLY A 21 -2.36 2.29 0.41
CA GLY A 21 -1.79 1.10 1.05
C GLY A 21 -0.28 1.20 1.30
N THR A 22 0.23 0.45 2.29
CA THR A 22 1.66 0.46 2.65
C THR A 22 2.59 -0.07 1.55
N ALA A 23 2.08 -0.99 0.72
CA ALA A 23 2.83 -1.63 -0.36
C ALA A 23 2.49 -1.04 -1.74
N TYR A 24 1.21 -0.79 -2.01
CA TYR A 24 0.69 -0.27 -3.27
C TYR A 24 -0.34 0.83 -3.00
N THR A 25 -0.36 1.83 -3.87
CA THR A 25 -1.38 2.87 -3.92
C THR A 25 -2.19 2.72 -5.21
N LEU A 26 -3.52 2.60 -5.07
CA LEU A 26 -4.44 2.53 -6.19
C LEU A 26 -5.27 3.81 -6.28
N VAL A 27 -5.49 4.27 -7.51
CA VAL A 27 -6.35 5.44 -7.76
C VAL A 27 -7.49 5.05 -8.68
N TYR A 28 -8.71 5.17 -8.18
CA TYR A 28 -9.96 4.98 -8.91
C TYR A 28 -10.53 6.34 -9.32
N VAL A 29 -10.90 6.49 -10.59
CA VAL A 29 -11.62 7.65 -11.10
C VAL A 29 -13.05 7.25 -11.40
N ARG A 30 -14.02 8.01 -10.87
CA ARG A 30 -15.45 7.79 -11.12
C ARG A 30 -15.74 7.78 -12.62
N GLY A 31 -16.32 6.67 -13.09
CA GLY A 31 -16.67 6.46 -14.50
C GLY A 31 -15.51 5.99 -15.39
N LYS A 32 -14.28 5.92 -14.89
CA LYS A 32 -13.13 5.37 -15.62
C LYS A 32 -12.60 4.06 -15.04
N GLY A 33 -12.81 3.81 -13.75
CA GLY A 33 -12.23 2.64 -13.08
C GLY A 33 -10.90 2.95 -12.41
N ILE A 34 -10.10 1.91 -12.15
CA ILE A 34 -8.74 2.04 -11.63
C ILE A 34 -7.84 2.57 -12.75
N VAL A 35 -7.26 3.75 -12.55
CA VAL A 35 -6.38 4.43 -13.52
C VAL A 35 -4.92 4.41 -13.11
N ILE A 36 -4.62 4.20 -11.82
CA ILE A 36 -3.26 4.06 -11.30
C ILE A 36 -3.20 2.86 -10.36
N ASN A 37 -2.14 2.07 -10.49
CA ASN A 37 -1.74 1.02 -9.58
C ASN A 37 -0.20 1.05 -9.50
N GLU A 38 0.32 1.69 -8.45
CA GLU A 38 1.76 1.94 -8.29
C GLU A 38 2.22 1.47 -6.91
N PRO A 39 3.42 0.89 -6.78
CA PRO A 39 4.02 0.67 -5.47
C PRO A 39 4.10 1.96 -4.64
N SER A 40 3.87 1.88 -3.33
CA SER A 40 3.94 3.03 -2.41
C SER A 40 5.38 3.39 -2.04
N PHE A 41 6.20 3.62 -3.07
CA PHE A 41 7.61 3.96 -2.99
C PHE A 41 7.85 5.35 -3.54
N VAL A 42 8.65 6.13 -2.81
CA VAL A 42 9.09 7.46 -3.25
C VAL A 42 10.60 7.51 -3.21
N ALA A 43 11.20 7.86 -4.35
CA ALA A 43 12.61 8.19 -4.44
C ALA A 43 12.76 9.69 -4.19
N ILE A 44 13.54 10.07 -3.19
CA ILE A 44 13.81 11.48 -2.86
C ILE A 44 15.30 11.78 -2.95
N ASP A 45 15.64 13.02 -3.28
CA ASP A 45 17.01 13.50 -3.15
C ASP A 45 17.42 13.52 -1.67
N ARG A 46 18.58 12.95 -1.34
CA ARG A 46 19.01 12.81 0.05
C ARG A 46 19.25 14.15 0.75
N LYS A 47 19.59 15.21 0.01
CA LYS A 47 19.93 16.55 0.55
C LYS A 47 18.70 17.45 0.59
N THR A 48 17.95 17.55 -0.51
CA THR A 48 16.80 18.46 -0.59
C THR A 48 15.51 17.83 -0.06
N ARG A 49 15.48 16.48 0.06
CA ARG A 49 14.27 15.68 0.34
C ARG A 49 13.16 15.85 -0.71
N GLU A 50 13.47 16.43 -1.86
CA GLU A 50 12.51 16.56 -2.95
C GLU A 50 12.27 15.21 -3.64
N PRO A 51 11.00 14.84 -3.90
CA PRO A 51 10.69 13.65 -4.69
C PRO A 51 11.21 13.76 -6.11
N ILE A 52 11.82 12.67 -6.55
CA ILE A 52 12.38 12.49 -7.90
C ILE A 52 11.45 11.59 -8.71
N GLU A 53 11.06 10.45 -8.13
CA GLU A 53 10.21 9.45 -8.76
C GLU A 53 9.26 8.83 -7.72
N VAL A 54 8.09 8.38 -8.17
CA VAL A 54 7.09 7.66 -7.36
C VAL A 54 6.74 6.36 -8.08
N GLY A 55 6.42 5.31 -7.33
CA GLY A 55 5.90 4.08 -7.92
C GLY A 55 6.97 3.09 -8.34
N ALA A 56 6.72 2.40 -9.45
CA ALA A 56 7.55 1.29 -9.92
C ALA A 56 9.01 1.69 -10.15
N ARG A 57 9.26 2.92 -10.65
CA ARG A 57 10.62 3.44 -10.83
C ARG A 57 11.36 3.62 -9.51
N ALA A 58 10.69 4.14 -8.48
CA ALA A 58 11.26 4.27 -7.15
C ALA A 58 11.55 2.89 -6.53
N LYS A 59 10.63 1.92 -6.68
CA LYS A 59 10.84 0.53 -6.22
C LYS A 59 12.02 -0.15 -6.94
N GLU A 60 12.21 0.09 -8.25
CA GLU A 60 13.36 -0.45 -8.99
C GLU A 60 14.69 0.10 -8.47
N MET A 61 14.74 1.40 -8.15
CA MET A 61 15.92 2.04 -7.57
C MET A 61 16.28 1.48 -6.20
N TRP A 62 15.30 1.03 -5.41
CA TRP A 62 15.51 0.45 -4.08
C TRP A 62 16.47 -0.74 -4.12
N SER A 63 16.30 -1.61 -5.11
CA SER A 63 17.13 -2.81 -5.28
C SER A 63 18.58 -2.48 -5.66
N LYS A 64 18.85 -1.25 -6.12
CA LYS A 64 20.18 -0.79 -6.58
C LYS A 64 20.92 0.07 -5.56
N ASN A 65 20.26 0.49 -4.48
CA ASN A 65 20.80 1.31 -3.38
C ASN A 65 21.71 2.49 -3.83
N PRO A 66 21.18 3.46 -4.59
CA PRO A 66 21.92 4.64 -5.06
C PRO A 66 22.44 5.51 -3.91
N LYS A 67 23.59 6.18 -4.08
CA LYS A 67 24.23 7.00 -3.03
C LYS A 67 23.45 8.27 -2.69
N ASP A 68 23.05 9.02 -3.72
CA ASP A 68 22.46 10.36 -3.56
C ASP A 68 20.93 10.37 -3.46
N ILE A 69 20.29 9.22 -3.69
CA ILE A 69 18.85 9.05 -3.63
C ILE A 69 18.51 8.23 -2.38
N LEU A 70 17.49 8.64 -1.64
CA LEU A 70 16.89 7.87 -0.57
C LEU A 70 15.55 7.31 -1.06
N ILE A 71 15.33 6.01 -0.87
CA ILE A 71 14.04 5.39 -1.14
C ILE A 71 13.26 5.29 0.16
N VAL A 72 12.01 5.77 0.14
CA VAL A 72 11.14 5.83 1.31
C VAL A 72 9.81 5.15 0.98
N ARG A 73 9.33 4.33 1.91
CA ARG A 73 7.92 3.90 2.01
C ARG A 73 7.25 4.84 3.00
N PRO A 74 6.47 5.84 2.55
CA PRO A 74 5.97 6.91 3.43
C PRO A 74 4.76 6.48 4.29
N LEU A 75 4.35 5.22 4.14
CA LEU A 75 3.24 4.58 4.81
C LEU A 75 3.75 3.32 5.50
N ARG A 76 3.33 3.10 6.73
CA ARG A 76 3.68 1.91 7.52
C ARG A 76 2.51 1.53 8.41
N ASP A 77 2.21 0.25 8.55
CA ASP A 77 1.10 -0.28 9.36
C ASP A 77 -0.25 0.42 9.07
N GLY A 78 -0.49 0.77 7.80
CA GLY A 78 -1.69 1.48 7.34
C GLY A 78 -1.78 2.96 7.73
N VAL A 79 -0.69 3.56 8.24
CA VAL A 79 -0.65 4.96 8.69
C VAL A 79 0.49 5.75 8.02
N ILE A 80 0.35 7.08 8.03
CA ILE A 80 1.37 7.99 7.49
C ILE A 80 2.56 8.05 8.44
N SER A 81 3.73 7.61 7.97
CA SER A 81 4.99 7.69 8.71
C SER A 81 5.81 8.93 8.31
N GLU A 82 5.67 9.39 7.07
CA GLU A 82 6.40 10.55 6.52
C GLU A 82 5.40 11.50 5.85
N TYR A 83 4.89 12.48 6.62
CA TYR A 83 3.82 13.39 6.19
C TYR A 83 4.15 14.12 4.88
N GLU A 84 5.29 14.82 4.84
CA GLU A 84 5.67 15.64 3.68
C GLU A 84 5.85 14.80 2.42
N ILE A 85 6.43 13.60 2.57
CA ILE A 85 6.64 12.68 1.45
C ILE A 85 5.29 12.13 0.96
N THR A 86 4.38 11.82 1.87
CA THR A 86 3.02 11.35 1.54
C THR A 86 2.23 12.40 0.78
N ALA A 87 2.23 13.65 1.25
CA ALA A 87 1.51 14.75 0.59
C ALA A 87 2.01 14.95 -0.85
N ARG A 88 3.33 14.90 -1.06
CA ARG A 88 3.91 15.00 -2.42
C ARG A 88 3.64 13.77 -3.29
N MET A 89 3.62 12.57 -2.70
CA MET A 89 3.22 11.34 -3.39
C MET A 89 1.77 11.44 -3.87
N LEU A 90 0.87 11.92 -3.00
CA LEU A 90 -0.54 12.15 -3.34
C LEU A 90 -0.68 13.22 -4.44
N ASP A 91 0.06 14.34 -4.38
CA ASP A 91 0.03 15.37 -5.44
C ASP A 91 0.44 14.77 -6.79
N TYR A 92 1.53 13.99 -6.82
CA TYR A 92 1.96 13.29 -8.03
C TYR A 92 0.86 12.36 -8.58
N LEU A 93 0.25 11.54 -7.74
CA LEU A 93 -0.79 10.60 -8.15
C LEU A 93 -2.08 11.29 -8.62
N ILE A 94 -2.49 12.35 -7.93
CA ILE A 94 -3.65 13.18 -8.31
C ILE A 94 -3.41 13.83 -9.67
N ARG A 95 -2.22 14.40 -9.89
CA ARG A 95 -1.85 15.00 -11.18
C ARG A 95 -1.83 13.94 -12.28
N LYS A 96 -1.19 12.79 -12.03
CA LYS A 96 -1.13 11.66 -12.95
C LYS A 96 -2.52 11.17 -13.36
N ALA A 97 -3.46 11.09 -12.42
CA ALA A 97 -4.85 10.71 -12.70
C ALA A 97 -5.59 11.73 -13.59
N HIS A 98 -5.11 12.98 -13.64
CA HIS A 98 -5.69 14.06 -14.42
C HIS A 98 -4.91 14.39 -15.71
N GLU A 99 -3.79 13.74 -16.02
CA GLU A 99 -2.93 14.06 -17.19
C GLU A 99 -3.69 14.06 -18.52
N GLN A 100 -4.71 13.22 -18.66
CA GLN A 100 -5.54 13.16 -19.87
C GLN A 100 -6.67 14.20 -19.90
N THR A 101 -6.73 15.07 -18.91
CA THR A 101 -7.77 16.09 -18.78
C THR A 101 -7.19 17.45 -19.19
N TRP A 102 -8.02 18.28 -19.80
CA TRP A 102 -7.70 19.64 -20.22
C TRP A 102 -7.68 20.66 -19.06
N VAL A 103 -7.78 20.17 -17.82
CA VAL A 103 -7.81 21.00 -16.61
C VAL A 103 -6.36 21.28 -16.16
N PRO A 104 -5.90 22.54 -16.17
CA PRO A 104 -4.50 22.87 -15.90
C PRO A 104 -4.10 22.71 -14.42
N VAL A 105 -5.07 22.83 -13.49
CA VAL A 105 -4.85 22.62 -12.05
C VAL A 105 -6.01 21.78 -11.50
N PRO A 106 -5.83 20.47 -11.35
CA PRO A 106 -6.90 19.61 -10.87
C PRO A 106 -7.19 19.88 -9.38
N ARG A 107 -8.47 20.04 -9.06
CA ARG A 107 -8.96 20.16 -7.67
C ARG A 107 -10.09 19.14 -7.42
N PRO A 108 -9.78 17.84 -7.33
CA PRO A 108 -10.78 16.77 -7.21
C PRO A 108 -11.41 16.71 -5.81
N ARG A 109 -12.53 16.00 -5.70
CA ARG A 109 -13.00 15.44 -4.42
C ARG A 109 -12.36 14.07 -4.27
N VAL A 110 -11.73 13.83 -3.13
CA VAL A 110 -10.97 12.61 -2.88
C VAL A 110 -11.58 11.87 -1.70
N VAL A 111 -11.79 10.56 -1.87
CA VAL A 111 -12.07 9.63 -0.77
C VAL A 111 -10.83 8.77 -0.57
N VAL A 112 -10.31 8.69 0.65
CA VAL A 112 -9.10 7.91 0.97
C VAL A 112 -9.46 6.76 1.90
N GLY A 113 -9.00 5.55 1.56
CA GLY A 113 -9.07 4.37 2.42
C GLY A 113 -8.17 4.52 3.64
N ILE A 114 -8.68 4.14 4.82
CA ILE A 114 -7.92 4.08 6.06
C ILE A 114 -8.26 2.79 6.83
N PRO A 115 -7.32 2.19 7.57
CA PRO A 115 -7.62 1.06 8.45
C PRO A 115 -8.68 1.43 9.50
N SER A 116 -9.52 0.48 9.93
CA SER A 116 -10.51 0.75 11.00
C SER A 116 -9.86 1.10 12.35
N GLY A 117 -8.61 0.68 12.56
CA GLY A 117 -7.86 0.88 13.80
C GLY A 117 -7.15 2.23 13.97
N VAL A 118 -7.26 3.16 13.01
CA VAL A 118 -6.50 4.42 13.05
C VAL A 118 -7.01 5.41 14.11
N THR A 119 -6.08 6.14 14.71
CA THR A 119 -6.34 7.21 15.68
C THR A 119 -6.85 8.48 14.99
N GLU A 120 -7.50 9.38 15.74
CA GLU A 120 -7.97 10.66 15.21
C GLU A 120 -6.82 11.56 14.68
N VAL A 121 -5.62 11.42 15.23
CA VAL A 121 -4.42 12.13 14.74
C VAL A 121 -4.02 11.61 13.37
N GLU A 122 -4.01 10.28 13.18
CA GLU A 122 -3.68 9.65 11.89
C GLU A 122 -4.74 9.96 10.83
N LYS A 123 -6.05 9.90 11.17
CA LYS A 123 -7.13 10.33 10.28
C LYS A 123 -6.94 11.76 9.80
N ARG A 124 -6.63 12.65 10.74
CA ARG A 124 -6.41 14.07 10.44
C ARG A 124 -5.20 14.26 9.52
N ALA A 125 -4.11 13.53 9.75
CA ALA A 125 -2.93 13.58 8.89
C ALA A 125 -3.25 13.17 7.45
N VAL A 126 -4.09 12.15 7.24
CA VAL A 126 -4.52 11.72 5.88
C VAL A 126 -5.35 12.81 5.20
N ILE A 127 -6.30 13.42 5.92
CA ILE A 127 -7.11 14.53 5.39
C ILE A 127 -6.23 15.71 5.00
N GLU A 128 -5.36 16.16 5.90
CA GLU A 128 -4.47 17.32 5.68
C GLU A 128 -3.51 17.04 4.51
N ALA A 129 -2.88 15.86 4.45
CA ALA A 129 -1.99 15.50 3.34
C ALA A 129 -2.73 15.47 2.00
N THR A 130 -3.98 15.01 1.98
CA THR A 130 -4.81 14.96 0.76
C THR A 130 -5.23 16.35 0.28
N LEU A 131 -5.55 17.26 1.21
CA LEU A 131 -5.86 18.66 0.90
C LEU A 131 -4.61 19.41 0.41
N ASP A 132 -3.47 19.22 1.08
CA ASP A 132 -2.17 19.80 0.68
C ASP A 132 -1.73 19.30 -0.70
N ALA A 133 -2.11 18.07 -1.07
CA ALA A 133 -1.91 17.48 -2.39
C ALA A 133 -2.82 18.06 -3.50
N GLY A 134 -3.65 19.07 -3.19
CA GLY A 134 -4.45 19.80 -4.17
C GLY A 134 -5.91 19.37 -4.27
N ALA A 135 -6.39 18.46 -3.41
CA ALA A 135 -7.82 18.14 -3.34
C ALA A 135 -8.63 19.34 -2.83
N ARG A 136 -9.85 19.53 -3.35
CA ARG A 136 -10.79 20.54 -2.79
C ARG A 136 -11.53 20.04 -1.55
N GLU A 137 -11.75 18.73 -1.50
CA GLU A 137 -12.39 18.03 -0.38
C GLU A 137 -11.69 16.69 -0.22
N ALA A 138 -11.45 16.31 1.03
CA ALA A 138 -10.93 15.00 1.40
C ALA A 138 -11.92 14.33 2.37
N HIS A 139 -12.31 13.11 2.05
CA HIS A 139 -13.19 12.26 2.84
C HIS A 139 -12.45 10.96 3.15
N LEU A 140 -12.80 10.33 4.26
CA LEU A 140 -12.21 9.06 4.67
C LEU A 140 -13.26 7.95 4.57
N ILE A 141 -12.82 6.75 4.21
CA ILE A 141 -13.61 5.52 4.28
C ILE A 141 -12.77 4.43 4.96
N GLU A 142 -13.39 3.66 5.83
CA GLU A 142 -12.71 2.49 6.40
C GLU A 142 -12.46 1.45 5.30
N GLU A 143 -11.22 0.97 5.20
CA GLU A 143 -10.79 -0.10 4.28
C GLU A 143 -11.74 -1.30 4.25
N PRO A 144 -12.15 -1.90 5.38
CA PRO A 144 -13.09 -3.03 5.32
C PRO A 144 -14.46 -2.66 4.73
N VAL A 145 -14.92 -1.42 4.89
CA VAL A 145 -16.16 -0.94 4.25
C VAL A 145 -15.94 -0.82 2.75
N ALA A 146 -14.83 -0.22 2.33
CA ALA A 146 -14.47 -0.07 0.93
C ALA A 146 -14.31 -1.44 0.24
N ALA A 147 -13.64 -2.39 0.90
CA ALA A 147 -13.46 -3.77 0.45
C ALA A 147 -14.79 -4.51 0.33
N ALA A 148 -15.68 -4.39 1.33
CA ALA A 148 -16.99 -5.04 1.29
C ALA A 148 -17.88 -4.48 0.17
N ILE A 149 -17.86 -3.16 -0.06
CA ILE A 149 -18.55 -2.52 -1.20
C ILE A 149 -17.93 -3.00 -2.52
N GLY A 150 -16.60 -2.99 -2.64
CA GLY A 150 -15.88 -3.42 -3.84
C GLY A 150 -16.10 -4.89 -4.18
N ALA A 151 -16.28 -5.75 -3.18
CA ALA A 151 -16.60 -7.16 -3.33
C ALA A 151 -18.10 -7.45 -3.54
N ASN A 152 -18.96 -6.43 -3.62
CA ASN A 152 -20.42 -6.54 -3.73
C ASN A 152 -21.05 -7.41 -2.62
N LEU A 153 -20.52 -7.31 -1.40
CA LEU A 153 -21.12 -7.99 -0.25
C LEU A 153 -22.48 -7.35 0.11
N PRO A 154 -23.49 -8.14 0.51
CA PRO A 154 -24.81 -7.64 0.89
C PRO A 154 -24.81 -6.98 2.27
N VAL A 155 -23.99 -5.94 2.47
CA VAL A 155 -23.77 -5.29 3.78
C VAL A 155 -24.98 -4.54 4.32
N LEU A 156 -25.94 -4.18 3.45
CA LEU A 156 -27.18 -3.50 3.82
C LEU A 156 -28.27 -4.47 4.32
N GLU A 157 -28.10 -5.78 4.13
CA GLU A 157 -29.10 -6.77 4.49
C GLU A 157 -29.01 -7.16 5.98
N THR A 158 -30.05 -7.84 6.47
CA THR A 158 -30.08 -8.37 7.85
C THR A 158 -29.08 -9.50 8.07
N ARG A 159 -28.70 -10.24 7.01
CA ARG A 159 -27.69 -11.29 7.11
C ARG A 159 -26.32 -10.71 7.42
N GLY A 160 -25.56 -11.43 8.22
CA GLY A 160 -24.16 -11.11 8.50
C GLY A 160 -23.29 -11.31 7.25
N SER A 161 -22.47 -10.32 6.91
CA SER A 161 -21.43 -10.44 5.89
C SER A 161 -20.06 -10.19 6.53
N MET A 162 -19.10 -11.09 6.36
CA MET A 162 -17.75 -10.91 6.90
C MET A 162 -16.77 -10.63 5.75
N VAL A 163 -15.87 -9.67 5.96
CA VAL A 163 -14.70 -9.43 5.12
C VAL A 163 -13.44 -9.66 5.95
N VAL A 164 -12.43 -10.26 5.32
CA VAL A 164 -11.06 -10.34 5.83
C VAL A 164 -10.19 -9.76 4.73
N ASP A 165 -9.64 -8.58 4.99
CA ASP A 165 -8.76 -7.85 4.07
C ASP A 165 -7.32 -7.93 4.60
N ILE A 166 -6.42 -8.50 3.80
CA ILE A 166 -5.01 -8.70 4.17
C ILE A 166 -4.19 -7.82 3.24
N GLY A 167 -3.76 -6.67 3.75
CA GLY A 167 -2.99 -5.69 3.02
C GLY A 167 -1.49 -5.90 3.10
N GLY A 168 -0.74 -4.81 2.90
CA GLY A 168 0.70 -4.79 3.12
C GLY A 168 1.07 -4.76 4.60
N GLY A 169 0.50 -3.82 5.38
CA GLY A 169 0.87 -3.62 6.79
C GLY A 169 -0.21 -3.94 7.82
N THR A 170 -1.44 -4.23 7.39
CA THR A 170 -2.56 -4.53 8.28
C THR A 170 -3.43 -5.66 7.72
N THR A 171 -4.01 -6.43 8.64
CA THR A 171 -5.14 -7.30 8.36
C THR A 171 -6.38 -6.74 9.06
N GLU A 172 -7.41 -6.45 8.28
CA GLU A 172 -8.70 -5.93 8.75
C GLU A 172 -9.76 -7.04 8.65
N VAL A 173 -10.46 -7.28 9.75
CA VAL A 173 -11.61 -8.19 9.80
C VAL A 173 -12.83 -7.40 10.22
N ALA A 174 -13.89 -7.41 9.42
CA ALA A 174 -15.14 -6.75 9.76
C ALA A 174 -16.36 -7.61 9.45
N LEU A 175 -17.33 -7.59 10.35
CA LEU A 175 -18.65 -8.19 10.17
C LEU A 175 -19.68 -7.07 10.00
N PHE A 176 -20.49 -7.17 8.96
CA PHE A 176 -21.51 -6.21 8.57
C PHE A 176 -22.92 -6.77 8.75
N SER A 177 -23.86 -5.91 9.12
CA SER A 177 -25.30 -6.15 9.05
C SER A 177 -26.03 -4.80 9.04
N LEU A 178 -27.16 -4.72 8.32
CA LEU A 178 -28.02 -3.52 8.29
C LEU A 178 -27.28 -2.22 7.92
N GLY A 179 -26.25 -2.34 7.08
CA GLY A 179 -25.44 -1.22 6.58
C GLY A 179 -24.40 -0.68 7.55
N GLY A 180 -24.19 -1.34 8.69
CA GLY A 180 -23.16 -0.98 9.67
C GLY A 180 -22.18 -2.10 9.93
N ILE A 181 -21.00 -1.73 10.45
CA ILE A 181 -20.07 -2.68 11.07
C ILE A 181 -20.64 -3.08 12.43
N VAL A 182 -20.88 -4.38 12.60
CA VAL A 182 -21.29 -5.00 13.87
C VAL A 182 -20.08 -5.18 14.78
N ILE A 183 -18.97 -5.67 14.21
CA ILE A 183 -17.69 -5.82 14.90
C ILE A 183 -16.56 -5.70 13.88
N SER A 184 -15.48 -5.03 14.27
CA SER A 184 -14.23 -4.99 13.52
C SER A 184 -13.01 -5.23 14.41
N ARG A 185 -11.96 -5.74 13.79
CA ARG A 185 -10.62 -5.93 14.35
C ARG A 185 -9.59 -5.59 13.30
N SER A 186 -8.61 -4.79 13.70
CA SER A 186 -7.42 -4.43 12.94
C SER A 186 -6.22 -5.02 13.66
N ILE A 187 -5.34 -5.71 12.95
CA ILE A 187 -4.04 -6.17 13.47
C ILE A 187 -2.93 -5.76 12.49
N ARG A 188 -1.76 -5.41 13.04
CA ARG A 188 -0.56 -5.04 12.29
C ARG A 188 0.28 -6.27 11.99
N VAL A 189 -0.34 -7.20 11.28
CA VAL A 189 0.28 -8.43 10.78
C VAL A 189 -0.32 -8.71 9.40
N ALA A 190 0.50 -8.61 8.37
CA ALA A 190 0.08 -8.73 6.98
C ALA A 190 1.28 -9.08 6.08
N GLY A 191 1.31 -8.55 4.85
CA GLY A 191 2.35 -8.86 3.87
C GLY A 191 3.77 -8.45 4.26
N ASP A 192 3.94 -7.35 5.00
CA ASP A 192 5.23 -6.80 5.44
C ASP A 192 5.86 -7.71 6.50
N GLU A 193 5.08 -8.19 7.46
CA GLU A 193 5.51 -9.16 8.48
C GLU A 193 5.91 -10.50 7.85
N MET A 194 5.14 -10.99 6.85
CA MET A 194 5.51 -12.20 6.11
C MET A 194 6.86 -12.07 5.41
N ASP A 195 7.18 -10.89 4.85
CA ASP A 195 8.48 -10.65 4.22
C ASP A 195 9.60 -10.63 5.26
N GLU A 196 9.37 -9.99 6.42
CA GLU A 196 10.33 -10.00 7.52
C GLU A 196 10.59 -11.42 8.05
N ASP A 197 9.55 -12.23 8.24
CA ASP A 197 9.65 -13.61 8.70
C ASP A 197 10.47 -14.47 7.72
N ILE A 198 10.28 -14.29 6.41
CA ILE A 198 11.10 -14.96 5.39
C ILE A 198 12.57 -14.50 5.48
N VAL A 199 12.84 -13.19 5.65
CA VAL A 199 14.21 -12.69 5.85
C VAL A 199 14.86 -13.34 7.09
N GLN A 200 14.14 -13.41 8.21
CA GLN A 200 14.63 -14.01 9.44
C GLN A 200 14.85 -15.51 9.31
N TYR A 201 13.94 -16.22 8.63
CA TYR A 201 14.07 -17.65 8.36
C TYR A 201 15.35 -17.94 7.57
N MET A 202 15.58 -17.21 6.46
CA MET A 202 16.78 -17.35 5.64
C MET A 202 18.06 -17.05 6.43
N ARG A 203 18.03 -16.03 7.28
CA ARG A 203 19.14 -15.68 8.17
C ARG A 203 19.45 -16.80 9.15
N ASN A 204 18.44 -17.35 9.81
CA ASN A 204 18.61 -18.26 10.96
C ASN A 204 18.84 -19.71 10.54
N LYS A 205 18.15 -20.18 9.50
CA LYS A 205 18.22 -21.58 9.04
C LYS A 205 19.31 -21.80 8.00
N HIS A 206 19.53 -20.80 7.12
CA HIS A 206 20.43 -20.92 5.97
C HIS A 206 21.69 -20.05 6.07
N ASN A 207 21.85 -19.25 7.14
CA ASN A 207 22.92 -18.25 7.25
C ASN A 207 23.00 -17.32 6.02
N LEU A 208 21.88 -17.08 5.34
CA LEU A 208 21.82 -16.29 4.12
C LEU A 208 21.08 -14.99 4.38
N LEU A 209 21.78 -13.86 4.27
CA LEU A 209 21.16 -12.55 4.34
C LEU A 209 20.57 -12.18 2.97
N ILE A 210 19.25 -11.99 2.95
CA ILE A 210 18.51 -11.48 1.80
C ILE A 210 17.85 -10.14 2.16
N GLY A 211 17.55 -9.34 1.13
CA GLY A 211 16.77 -8.11 1.30
C GLY A 211 15.28 -8.37 1.17
N GLU A 212 14.47 -7.43 1.65
CA GLU A 212 13.01 -7.43 1.57
C GLU A 212 12.47 -7.67 0.14
N PRO A 213 13.03 -7.07 -0.94
CA PRO A 213 12.55 -7.37 -2.30
C PRO A 213 12.72 -8.84 -2.72
N THR A 214 13.76 -9.51 -2.21
CA THR A 214 13.97 -10.93 -2.44
C THR A 214 12.98 -11.77 -1.63
N ALA A 215 12.69 -11.37 -0.39
CA ALA A 215 11.70 -12.04 0.45
C ALA A 215 10.28 -11.93 -0.13
N GLU A 216 9.87 -10.73 -0.58
CA GLU A 216 8.59 -10.52 -1.27
C GLU A 216 8.48 -11.41 -2.52
N LYS A 217 9.57 -11.51 -3.29
CA LYS A 217 9.60 -12.39 -4.46
C LYS A 217 9.42 -13.86 -4.09
N VAL A 218 10.08 -14.32 -3.02
CA VAL A 218 9.94 -15.68 -2.49
C VAL A 218 8.51 -15.93 -2.02
N LYS A 219 7.92 -14.99 -1.28
CA LYS A 219 6.52 -15.03 -0.81
C LYS A 219 5.56 -15.22 -1.99
N VAL A 220 5.71 -14.42 -3.05
CA VAL A 220 4.83 -14.46 -4.23
C VAL A 220 5.03 -15.73 -5.06
N ASP A 221 6.27 -16.15 -5.29
CA ASP A 221 6.57 -17.25 -6.22
C ASP A 221 6.28 -18.64 -5.60
N ILE A 222 6.62 -18.84 -4.32
CA ILE A 222 6.56 -20.16 -3.65
C ILE A 222 5.92 -20.16 -2.25
N GLY A 223 5.39 -19.03 -1.76
CA GLY A 223 4.70 -18.97 -0.47
C GLY A 223 3.41 -19.81 -0.44
N SER A 224 3.10 -20.39 0.73
CA SER A 224 1.87 -21.16 0.94
C SER A 224 1.45 -21.13 2.40
N ALA A 225 0.15 -21.00 2.67
CA ALA A 225 -0.43 -21.12 4.01
C ALA A 225 -0.91 -22.56 4.34
N TYR A 226 -0.82 -23.48 3.37
CA TYR A 226 -1.28 -24.87 3.49
C TYR A 226 -0.47 -25.79 2.57
N PRO A 227 -0.29 -27.10 2.91
CA PRO A 227 0.33 -28.08 2.03
C PRO A 227 -0.19 -28.04 0.59
N LEU A 228 0.73 -28.00 -0.36
CA LEU A 228 0.42 -28.01 -1.79
C LEU A 228 0.37 -29.46 -2.29
N PRO A 229 -0.48 -29.77 -3.31
CA PRO A 229 -0.43 -31.08 -3.96
C PRO A 229 0.94 -31.40 -4.57
N GLN A 230 1.64 -30.37 -5.05
CA GLN A 230 3.02 -30.42 -5.49
C GLN A 230 3.76 -29.23 -4.90
N GLU A 231 4.75 -29.51 -4.06
CA GLU A 231 5.62 -28.49 -3.46
C GLU A 231 6.52 -27.88 -4.53
N ARG A 232 6.84 -26.60 -4.35
CA ARG A 232 7.66 -25.79 -5.26
C ARG A 232 9.01 -25.53 -4.62
N THR A 233 10.02 -25.30 -5.45
CA THR A 233 11.33 -24.84 -5.01
C THR A 233 11.76 -23.60 -5.77
N MET A 234 12.64 -22.81 -5.16
CA MET A 234 13.22 -21.62 -5.76
C MET A 234 14.67 -21.46 -5.31
N LEU A 235 15.55 -21.10 -6.24
CA LEU A 235 16.92 -20.71 -5.91
C LEU A 235 16.94 -19.26 -5.43
N VAL A 236 17.34 -19.04 -4.18
CA VAL A 236 17.44 -17.71 -3.57
C VAL A 236 18.89 -17.32 -3.42
N LYS A 237 19.21 -16.09 -3.84
CA LYS A 237 20.56 -15.51 -3.77
C LYS A 237 20.63 -14.48 -2.67
N GLY A 238 21.73 -14.46 -1.93
CA GLY A 238 21.97 -13.52 -0.85
C GLY A 238 23.45 -13.44 -0.49
N ARG A 239 23.74 -12.82 0.66
CA ARG A 239 25.08 -12.78 1.24
C ARG A 239 25.17 -13.82 2.35
N ASN A 240 26.08 -14.77 2.21
CA ASN A 240 26.36 -15.74 3.26
C ASN A 240 26.95 -15.01 4.48
N LEU A 241 26.36 -15.20 5.65
CA LEU A 241 26.73 -14.51 6.88
C LEU A 241 27.98 -15.09 7.54
N THR A 242 28.35 -16.33 7.22
CA THR A 242 29.56 -16.98 7.71
C THR A 242 30.78 -16.53 6.90
N THR A 243 30.67 -16.49 5.57
CA THR A 243 31.80 -16.16 4.68
C THR A 243 31.84 -14.69 4.24
N GLY A 244 30.70 -13.99 4.30
CA GLY A 244 30.53 -12.63 3.80
C GLY A 244 30.39 -12.52 2.27
N LEU A 245 30.45 -13.64 1.54
CA LEU A 245 30.42 -13.66 0.07
C LEU A 245 29.00 -13.92 -0.48
N PRO A 246 28.74 -13.58 -1.76
CA PRO A 246 27.51 -13.99 -2.43
C PRO A 246 27.36 -15.50 -2.46
N ASP A 247 26.16 -15.99 -2.17
CA ASP A 247 25.83 -17.42 -2.11
C ASP A 247 24.36 -17.64 -2.54
N SER A 248 24.00 -18.90 -2.78
CA SER A 248 22.65 -19.28 -3.18
C SER A 248 22.19 -20.58 -2.55
N VAL A 249 20.94 -20.61 -2.08
CA VAL A 249 20.31 -21.77 -1.46
C VAL A 249 19.01 -22.07 -2.19
N GLU A 250 18.75 -23.34 -2.48
CA GLU A 250 17.45 -23.79 -2.95
C GLU A 250 16.53 -23.97 -1.74
N ILE A 251 15.38 -23.30 -1.77
CA ILE A 251 14.37 -23.34 -0.71
C ILE A 251 13.05 -23.88 -1.25
N SER A 252 12.28 -24.52 -0.38
CA SER A 252 10.98 -25.11 -0.73
C SER A 252 9.78 -24.32 -0.17
N SER A 253 8.60 -24.53 -0.77
CA SER A 253 7.33 -24.01 -0.25
C SER A 253 6.96 -24.57 1.13
N ILE A 254 7.55 -25.70 1.55
CA ILE A 254 7.42 -26.23 2.91
C ILE A 254 8.15 -25.31 3.90
N GLU A 255 9.38 -24.92 3.58
CA GLU A 255 10.18 -24.04 4.44
C GLU A 255 9.57 -22.65 4.54
N ILE A 256 9.05 -22.11 3.43
CA ILE A 256 8.37 -20.82 3.46
C ILE A 256 7.07 -20.88 4.26
N ARG A 257 6.37 -22.02 4.27
CA ARG A 257 5.21 -22.25 5.15
C ARG A 257 5.59 -22.44 6.62
N GLU A 258 6.81 -22.88 6.93
CA GLU A 258 7.31 -22.87 8.32
C GLU A 258 7.68 -21.46 8.76
N ALA A 259 8.12 -20.62 7.82
CA ALA A 259 8.52 -19.24 8.10
C ALA A 259 7.34 -18.33 8.46
N ILE A 260 6.19 -18.46 7.78
CA ILE A 260 5.00 -17.59 7.90
C ILE A 260 3.83 -18.30 8.61
#